data_AF-A0A356E0P5-F1
#
_entry.id   AF-A0A356E0P5-F1
#
_cell.length_a   1.000
_cell.length_b   1.000
_cell.length_c   1.000
_cell.angle_alpha   90.00
_cell.angle_beta   90.00
_cell.angle_gamma   90.00
#
_symmetry.space_group_name_H-M   'P 1'
#
loop_
_entity.id
_entity.type
_entity.pdbx_description
1 polymer ?
#
loop_
_entity_poly.entity_id
_entity_poly.type
_entity_poly.pdbx_seq_one_letter_code
_entity_poly.pdbx_strand_id
1 'polypeptide(L)'
;MKSIAEITNHYGPQLATMALDLGAIKLQVQQPFTWASGYRMPIYNDNRRLLASPKARSLVCDAFCAMLDCLDFDAENIAGTATAGIPHATTLADRLGKPLSYVRSSGKDHGLGQQIEGLGQSGSYEG
;
A
#
# COMPACT_ATOMS: atom_id res chain seq x y z
N MET A 1 16.93 10.15 -15.74
CA MET A 1 15.79 9.54 -15.03
C MET A 1 16.34 8.45 -14.13
N LYS A 2 15.91 8.38 -12.86
CA LYS A 2 16.21 7.23 -12.00
C LYS A 2 15.45 6.03 -12.56
N SER A 3 16.01 4.83 -12.47
CA SER A 3 15.33 3.57 -12.75
C SER A 3 14.55 3.07 -11.54
N ILE A 4 13.57 2.18 -11.77
CA ILE A 4 12.85 1.48 -10.68
C ILE A 4 13.84 0.73 -9.77
N ALA A 5 14.90 0.17 -10.33
CA ALA A 5 15.95 -0.51 -9.56
C ALA A 5 16.67 0.45 -8.61
N GLU A 6 17.05 1.64 -9.06
CA GLU A 6 17.70 2.65 -8.22
C GLU A 6 16.77 3.17 -7.11
N ILE A 7 15.49 3.38 -7.42
CA ILE A 7 14.47 3.77 -6.43
C ILE A 7 14.29 2.67 -5.39
N THR A 8 14.19 1.42 -5.83
CA THR A 8 14.06 0.25 -4.95
C THR A 8 15.29 0.11 -4.05
N ASN A 9 16.50 0.27 -4.60
CA ASN A 9 17.74 0.20 -3.82
C ASN A 9 17.88 1.37 -2.84
N HIS A 10 17.28 2.52 -3.13
CA HIS A 10 17.28 3.66 -2.23
C HIS A 10 16.28 3.50 -1.08
N TYR A 11 15.00 3.23 -1.38
CA TYR A 11 13.93 3.19 -0.36
C TYR A 11 13.80 1.82 0.32
N GLY A 12 14.09 0.73 -0.38
CA GLY A 12 13.91 -0.64 0.09
C GLY A 12 14.62 -0.92 1.42
N PRO A 13 15.93 -0.63 1.57
CA PRO A 13 16.63 -0.84 2.83
C PRO A 13 16.05 -0.01 3.99
N GLN A 14 15.66 1.24 3.73
CA GLN A 14 15.09 2.13 4.76
C GLN A 14 13.73 1.61 5.24
N LEU A 15 12.87 1.18 4.31
CA LEU A 15 11.59 0.57 4.62
C LEU A 15 11.75 -0.77 5.34
N ALA A 16 12.72 -1.60 4.93
CA ALA A 16 13.00 -2.88 5.57
C ALA A 16 13.47 -2.69 7.03
N THR A 17 14.39 -1.75 7.28
CA THR A 17 14.81 -1.40 8.64
C THR A 17 13.62 -0.96 9.48
N MET A 18 12.82 -0.02 8.99
CA MET A 18 11.67 0.48 9.75
C MET A 18 10.60 -0.61 9.97
N ALA A 19 10.43 -1.52 9.01
CA ALA A 19 9.52 -2.65 9.16
C ALA A 19 10.00 -3.64 10.22
N LEU A 20 11.30 -3.91 10.31
CA LEU A 20 11.88 -4.75 11.37
C LEU A 20 11.71 -4.07 12.75
N ASP A 21 12.04 -2.78 12.85
CA ASP A 21 11.96 -2.01 14.09
C ASP A 21 10.53 -1.93 14.64
N LEU A 22 9.54 -1.75 13.76
CA LEU A 22 8.12 -1.70 14.13
C LEU A 22 7.49 -3.09 14.32
N GLY A 23 8.26 -4.17 14.11
CA GLY A 23 7.78 -5.54 14.13
C GLY A 23 6.76 -5.85 13.03
N ALA A 24 6.72 -5.03 11.98
CA ALA A 24 5.95 -5.28 10.76
C ALA A 24 6.57 -6.44 9.96
N ILE A 25 7.88 -6.64 10.04
CA ILE A 25 8.55 -7.86 9.62
C ILE A 25 9.14 -8.54 10.85
N LYS A 26 8.93 -9.85 10.96
CA LYS A 26 9.58 -10.70 11.98
C LYS A 26 10.23 -11.89 11.31
N LEU A 27 11.43 -12.22 11.72
CA LEU A 27 12.20 -13.36 11.22
C LEU A 27 12.43 -14.36 12.36
N GLN A 28 12.00 -15.60 12.16
CA GLN A 28 12.17 -16.72 13.10
C GLN A 28 12.55 -18.00 12.35
N VAL A 29 13.85 -18.17 12.09
CA VAL A 29 14.36 -19.32 11.32
C VAL A 29 14.26 -20.63 12.11
N GLN A 30 14.57 -20.60 13.41
CA GLN A 30 14.57 -21.81 14.26
C GLN A 30 13.16 -22.23 14.70
N GLN A 31 12.24 -21.27 14.83
CA GLN A 31 10.85 -21.52 15.20
C GLN A 31 9.92 -20.79 14.21
N PRO A 32 9.74 -21.34 12.99
CA PRO A 32 8.94 -20.70 11.95
C PRO A 32 7.48 -20.52 12.35
N PHE A 33 6.86 -19.48 11.80
CA PHE A 33 5.42 -19.21 11.93
C PHE A 33 4.62 -20.21 11.11
N THR A 34 3.46 -20.63 11.63
CA THR A 34 2.48 -21.40 10.85
C THR A 34 1.50 -20.42 10.22
N TRP A 35 1.47 -20.37 8.89
CA TRP A 35 0.50 -19.57 8.14
C TRP A 35 -0.86 -20.28 8.05
N ALA A 36 -1.91 -19.57 7.66
CA ALA A 36 -3.27 -20.11 7.57
C ALA A 36 -3.38 -21.32 6.61
N SER A 37 -2.51 -21.40 5.62
CA SER A 37 -2.37 -22.52 4.70
C SER A 37 -1.68 -23.76 5.32
N GLY A 38 -1.18 -23.65 6.55
CA GLY A 38 -0.41 -24.70 7.24
C GLY A 38 1.10 -24.65 6.95
N TYR A 39 1.55 -23.85 5.99
CA TYR A 39 2.98 -23.70 5.70
C TYR A 39 3.73 -23.08 6.88
N ARG A 40 4.94 -23.61 7.13
CA ARG A 40 5.87 -23.09 8.13
C ARG A 40 6.85 -22.14 7.46
N MET A 41 6.73 -20.85 7.75
CA MET A 41 7.52 -19.79 7.11
C MET A 41 8.40 -19.08 8.13
N PRO A 42 9.69 -18.84 7.81
CA PRO A 42 10.62 -18.16 8.73
C PRO A 42 10.37 -16.65 8.80
N ILE A 43 9.40 -16.13 8.04
CA ILE A 43 9.04 -14.72 7.96
C ILE A 43 7.55 -14.53 8.24
N TYR A 44 7.25 -13.49 8.99
CA TYR A 44 5.92 -12.93 9.14
C TYR A 44 5.93 -11.48 8.69
N ASN A 45 4.92 -11.06 7.93
CA ASN A 45 4.75 -9.69 7.48
C ASN A 45 3.35 -9.17 7.81
N ASP A 46 3.31 -8.02 8.49
CA ASP A 46 2.11 -7.23 8.72
C ASP A 46 2.42 -5.74 8.59
N ASN A 47 2.40 -5.24 7.35
CA ASN A 47 2.68 -3.84 7.04
C ASN A 47 1.65 -2.85 7.61
N ARG A 48 0.49 -3.31 8.14
CA ARG A 48 -0.45 -2.43 8.85
C ARG A 48 0.19 -1.80 10.10
N ARG A 49 1.24 -2.43 10.64
CA ARG A 49 2.02 -1.85 11.76
C ARG A 49 2.78 -0.58 11.36
N LEU A 50 3.08 -0.37 10.08
CA LEU A 50 3.71 0.87 9.61
C LEU A 50 2.82 2.09 9.86
N LEU A 51 1.50 1.90 9.94
CA LEU A 51 0.54 2.98 10.17
C LEU A 51 0.72 3.65 11.54
N ALA A 52 1.31 2.95 12.51
CA ALA A 52 1.62 3.49 13.83
C ALA A 52 2.71 4.58 13.80
N SER A 53 3.50 4.66 12.72
CA SER A 53 4.59 5.64 12.59
C SER A 53 4.30 6.63 11.46
N PRO A 54 4.17 7.94 11.76
CA PRO A 54 4.02 8.95 10.71
C PRO A 54 5.22 8.99 9.77
N LYS A 55 6.44 8.74 10.30
CA LYS A 55 7.66 8.64 9.48
C LYS A 55 7.59 7.48 8.50
N ALA A 56 7.06 6.33 8.94
CA ALA A 56 6.89 5.17 8.06
C ALA A 56 5.88 5.43 6.94
N ARG A 57 4.73 6.04 7.28
CA ARG A 57 3.73 6.42 6.27
C ARG A 57 4.30 7.40 5.26
N SER A 58 5.06 8.41 5.71
CA SER A 58 5.72 9.36 4.81
C SER A 58 6.70 8.65 3.88
N LEU A 59 7.56 7.78 4.40
CA LEU A 59 8.58 7.10 3.59
C LEU A 59 7.97 6.20 2.52
N VAL A 60 6.88 5.49 2.85
CA VAL A 60 6.12 4.70 1.86
C VAL A 60 5.55 5.61 0.77
N CYS A 61 4.97 6.76 1.14
CA CYS A 61 4.45 7.73 0.19
C CYS A 61 5.55 8.30 -0.72
N ASP A 62 6.71 8.65 -0.15
CA ASP A 62 7.85 9.19 -0.90
C ASP A 62 8.39 8.17 -1.92
N ALA A 63 8.41 6.89 -1.55
CA ALA A 63 8.76 5.80 -2.46
C ALA A 63 7.74 5.66 -3.61
N PHE A 64 6.44 5.75 -3.33
CA PHE A 64 5.41 5.73 -4.38
C PHE A 64 5.52 6.93 -5.32
N CYS A 65 5.67 8.15 -4.81
CA CYS A 65 5.88 9.35 -5.64
C CYS A 65 7.09 9.18 -6.57
N ALA A 66 8.23 8.72 -6.03
CA ALA A 66 9.41 8.49 -6.85
C ALA A 66 9.19 7.44 -7.95
N MET A 67 8.41 6.39 -7.67
CA MET A 67 8.05 5.39 -8.69
C MET A 67 7.15 5.98 -9.77
N LEU A 68 6.14 6.78 -9.41
CA LEU A 68 5.27 7.46 -10.38
C LEU A 68 6.06 8.39 -11.30
N ASP A 69 6.95 9.20 -10.72
CA ASP A 69 7.84 10.10 -11.47
C ASP A 69 8.76 9.32 -12.42
N CYS A 70 9.29 8.16 -11.99
CA CYS A 70 10.13 7.29 -12.81
C CYS A 70 9.38 6.68 -13.99
N LEU A 71 8.09 6.42 -13.81
CA LEU A 71 7.23 5.83 -14.84
C LEU A 71 6.63 6.87 -15.77
N ASP A 72 6.90 8.16 -15.53
CA ASP A 72 6.23 9.28 -16.22
C ASP A 72 4.70 9.14 -16.20
N PHE A 73 4.17 8.70 -15.05
CA PHE A 73 2.75 8.37 -14.88
C PHE A 73 2.05 9.35 -13.94
N ASP A 74 1.23 10.23 -14.52
CA ASP A 74 0.34 11.12 -13.77
C ASP A 74 -1.03 10.46 -13.55
N ALA A 75 -1.23 9.91 -12.36
CA ALA A 75 -2.50 9.26 -12.00
C ALA A 75 -3.63 10.30 -11.87
N GLU A 76 -4.76 10.06 -12.53
CA GLU A 76 -5.96 10.89 -12.38
C GLU A 76 -6.69 10.65 -11.04
N ASN A 77 -6.59 9.43 -10.49
CA ASN A 77 -7.21 9.01 -9.25
C ASN A 77 -6.34 7.97 -8.55
N ILE A 78 -6.29 8.01 -7.22
CA ILE A 78 -5.61 7.00 -6.40
C ILE A 78 -6.65 6.09 -5.76
N ALA A 79 -6.54 4.78 -5.98
CA ALA A 79 -7.47 3.79 -5.45
C ALA A 79 -6.76 2.86 -4.44
N GLY A 80 -7.29 2.78 -3.21
CA GLY A 80 -6.81 1.83 -2.20
C GLY A 80 -7.54 0.49 -2.24
N THR A 81 -6.83 -0.63 -2.19
CA THR A 81 -7.47 -1.94 -1.98
C THR A 81 -7.94 -2.08 -0.54
N ALA A 82 -9.21 -2.40 -0.32
CA ALA A 82 -9.73 -2.62 1.01
C ALA A 82 -9.12 -3.90 1.65
N THR A 83 -8.72 -3.89 2.91
CA THR A 83 -8.71 -2.75 3.86
C THR A 83 -7.33 -2.11 3.97
N ALA A 84 -6.26 -2.91 3.90
CA ALA A 84 -4.91 -2.49 4.27
C ALA A 84 -4.27 -1.49 3.28
N GLY A 85 -4.75 -1.42 2.04
CA GLY A 85 -4.25 -0.47 1.04
C GLY A 85 -4.79 0.95 1.23
N ILE A 86 -5.96 1.10 1.86
CA ILE A 86 -6.66 2.40 2.01
C ILE A 86 -5.76 3.46 2.66
N PRO A 87 -5.09 3.23 3.81
CA PRO A 87 -4.33 4.29 4.47
C PRO A 87 -3.12 4.78 3.65
N HIS A 88 -2.51 3.88 2.88
CA HIS A 88 -1.40 4.23 1.99
C HIS A 88 -1.91 5.05 0.79
N ALA A 89 -3.02 4.62 0.19
CA ALA A 89 -3.69 5.35 -0.87
C ALA A 89 -4.13 6.76 -0.42
N THR A 90 -4.70 6.89 0.78
CA THR A 90 -5.08 8.20 1.35
C THR A 90 -3.88 9.12 1.46
N THR A 91 -2.78 8.64 2.04
CA THR A 91 -1.56 9.45 2.21
C THR A 91 -0.99 9.90 0.86
N LEU A 92 -1.01 9.02 -0.15
CA LEU A 92 -0.53 9.33 -1.50
C LEU A 92 -1.45 10.30 -2.24
N ALA A 93 -2.77 10.12 -2.16
CA ALA A 93 -3.76 10.99 -2.76
C ALA A 93 -3.63 12.42 -2.22
N ASP A 94 -3.53 12.58 -0.90
CA ASP A 94 -3.32 13.87 -0.24
C ASP A 94 -2.01 14.52 -0.69
N ARG A 95 -0.93 13.73 -0.81
CA ARG A 95 0.38 14.23 -1.24
C ARG A 95 0.36 14.75 -2.68
N LEU A 96 -0.36 14.06 -3.58
CA LEU A 96 -0.44 14.41 -5.00
C LEU A 96 -1.57 15.40 -5.31
N GLY A 97 -2.44 15.71 -4.34
CA GLY A 97 -3.63 16.52 -4.56
C GLY A 97 -4.63 15.86 -5.53
N LYS A 98 -4.72 14.53 -5.50
CA LYS A 98 -5.57 13.73 -6.42
C LYS A 98 -6.80 13.20 -5.70
N PRO A 99 -7.91 12.93 -6.42
CA PRO A 99 -9.04 12.17 -5.90
C PRO A 99 -8.63 10.82 -5.31
N LEU A 100 -9.32 10.41 -4.24
CA LEU A 100 -9.14 9.13 -3.55
C LEU A 100 -10.40 8.29 -3.68
N SER A 101 -10.23 7.06 -4.16
CA SER A 101 -11.25 6.01 -4.09
C SER A 101 -10.72 4.78 -3.34
N TYR A 102 -11.59 3.81 -3.06
CA TYR A 102 -11.15 2.48 -2.64
C TYR A 102 -12.03 1.38 -3.22
N VAL A 103 -11.43 0.20 -3.37
CA VAL A 103 -12.08 -1.00 -3.95
C VAL A 103 -12.32 -2.02 -2.86
N ARG A 104 -13.58 -2.43 -2.69
CA ARG A 104 -14.03 -3.43 -1.72
C ARG A 104 -13.68 -4.83 -2.19
N SER A 105 -13.47 -5.75 -1.25
CA SER A 105 -13.26 -7.18 -1.55
C SER A 105 -14.52 -7.89 -2.07
N SER A 106 -15.71 -7.33 -1.81
CA SER A 106 -17.00 -7.82 -2.28
C SER A 106 -17.97 -6.66 -2.52
N GLY A 107 -18.95 -6.87 -3.41
CA GLY A 107 -20.00 -5.90 -3.69
C GLY A 107 -20.87 -5.61 -2.46
N LYS A 108 -21.66 -4.54 -2.50
CA LYS A 108 -22.68 -4.28 -1.47
C LYS A 108 -23.78 -5.34 -1.56
N ASP A 109 -24.21 -5.86 -0.41
CA ASP A 109 -25.35 -6.79 -0.34
C ASP A 109 -26.69 -6.11 -0.71
N HIS A 110 -26.76 -4.77 -0.64
CA HIS A 110 -27.92 -3.96 -1.01
C HIS A 110 -27.51 -2.67 -1.77
N GLY A 111 -28.36 -2.19 -2.69
CA GLY A 111 -28.09 -1.03 -3.55
C GLY A 111 -27.57 -1.44 -4.94
N LEU A 112 -26.83 -0.56 -5.62
CA LEU A 112 -26.31 -0.76 -6.99
C LEU A 112 -25.19 -1.82 -7.11
N GLY A 113 -24.87 -2.58 -6.06
CA GLY A 113 -23.83 -3.63 -6.08
C GLY A 113 -22.39 -3.13 -6.29
N GLN A 114 -22.15 -1.81 -6.25
CA GLN A 114 -20.87 -1.21 -6.60
C GLN A 114 -19.75 -1.60 -5.62
N GLN A 115 -18.58 -1.94 -6.18
CA GLN A 115 -17.37 -2.32 -5.44
C GLN A 115 -16.42 -1.14 -5.18
N ILE A 116 -16.60 -0.03 -5.90
CA ILE A 116 -15.77 1.17 -5.76
C ILE A 116 -16.52 2.20 -4.92
N GLU A 117 -15.81 2.93 -4.08
CA GLU A 117 -16.34 4.03 -3.27
C GLU A 117 -15.45 5.27 -3.46
N GLY A 118 -16.04 6.47 -3.46
CA GLY A 118 -15.29 7.73 -3.56
C GLY A 118 -14.88 8.14 -4.99
N LEU A 119 -15.65 7.75 -6.03
CA LEU A 119 -15.36 8.21 -7.39
C LEU A 119 -15.52 9.74 -7.53
N GLY A 120 -14.55 10.36 -8.21
CA GLY A 120 -14.64 11.75 -8.65
C GLY A 120 -15.67 11.95 -9.76
N GLN A 121 -15.93 13.22 -10.14
CA GLN A 121 -16.95 13.59 -11.13
C GLN A 121 -16.78 12.91 -12.51
N SER A 122 -15.57 12.52 -12.89
CA SER A 122 -15.24 11.84 -14.14
C SER A 122 -15.10 10.31 -14.02
N GLY A 123 -15.29 9.75 -12.82
CA GLY A 123 -15.11 8.32 -12.58
C GLY A 123 -16.31 7.48 -13.03
N SER A 124 -16.04 6.29 -13.57
CA SER A 124 -17.06 5.27 -13.84
C SER A 124 -17.03 4.17 -12.78
N TYR A 125 -18.21 3.71 -12.36
CA TYR A 125 -18.37 2.51 -11.53
C TYR A 125 -18.38 1.22 -12.37
N GLU A 126 -18.32 1.33 -13.69
CA GLU A 126 -18.09 0.21 -14.59
C GLU A 126 -16.58 -0.07 -14.63
N GLY A 127 -16.18 -1.21 -14.09
CA GLY A 127 -14.81 -1.72 -14.14
C GLY A 127 -14.54 -2.52 -15.41
#